data_AF-A0A142CUF1-F1
#
_entry.id   AF-A0A142CUF1-F1
#
_cell.length_a   1.000
_cell.length_b   1.000
_cell.length_c   1.000
_cell.angle_alpha   90.00
_cell.angle_beta   90.00
_cell.angle_gamma   90.00
#
_symmetry.space_group_name_H-M   'P 1'
#
loop_
_entity.id
_entity.type
_entity.pdbx_description
1 polymer ?
#
loop_
_entity_poly.entity_id
_entity_poly.type
_entity_poly.pdbx_seq_one_letter_code
_entity_poly.pdbx_strand_id
1 'polypeptide(L)'
;MPDEKDIHYFITRIINPDLNWIIASLRSTRKALYGRDGYTGIKWTDFSIGDTLASRLEQWRDDLWYEYKREFPRNGKVILDEFFKIMVDVEARLPDHPDNRRIIEALWELAEKMGQYLSLSEYIKEKKSEVKAEVAKVRAEDERLRRKLLESGRRRRENKSSQIEPLQASAPSRSTHSWKTLSSPPDEKKFPWKAVSALAIVIILLAVVAVFKGNLLPSNAPVLKANSSSLDSLVKSNPLSCSGASSSLEKALKCYLNDPKIMEGLQPLATQLKKDTLEESAWNVLEWEDKRISYDYSKTLAPSTAIQTPLETIERGKGVCVDYALLTAALLVKMGYSPVYVFDIDFSNDPIGHVVTAIKVNDKYFMLDQHPPVMDLGTYWKDWAYWRNQNSNGLEKNLIISKAAVYEIKKTSQGITVNSVGTLTAEDFKQDDYVFTQADIQHIVSDLKQVLLENYPNLHLNTQIANLDSSRYLPPGYSDGSTWHMEFPHFGEYYNPTFHKEFVDYLYGHIIDSPELKEDLESYQYVWIKGSIVEGNSVKIVINLARR
;
A
#
# COMPACT_ATOMS: atom_id res chain seq x y z
N MET A 1 -3.66 42.70 27.27
CA MET A 1 -3.66 41.22 27.28
C MET A 1 -3.13 40.82 25.92
N PRO A 2 -2.13 39.93 25.80
CA PRO A 2 -1.64 39.58 24.48
C PRO A 2 -2.71 38.74 23.79
N ASP A 3 -3.17 39.20 22.63
CA ASP A 3 -3.96 38.44 21.68
C ASP A 3 -3.15 37.21 21.26
N GLU A 4 -3.30 36.12 22.00
CA GLU A 4 -2.60 34.87 21.71
C GLU A 4 -3.19 34.33 20.41
N LYS A 5 -2.39 34.38 19.34
CA LYS A 5 -2.80 33.88 18.02
C LYS A 5 -3.08 32.40 18.14
N ASP A 6 -4.29 32.03 17.80
CA ASP A 6 -4.82 30.67 17.94
C ASP A 6 -4.83 29.97 16.58
N ILE A 7 -4.22 28.79 16.52
CA ILE A 7 -4.11 28.03 15.28
C ILE A 7 -5.48 27.54 14.79
N HIS A 8 -6.40 27.26 15.71
CA HIS A 8 -7.77 26.86 15.34
C HIS A 8 -8.48 28.01 14.61
N TYR A 9 -8.40 29.23 15.16
CA TYR A 9 -8.91 30.44 14.52
C TYR A 9 -8.22 30.70 13.18
N PHE A 10 -6.90 30.54 13.10
CA PHE A 10 -6.16 30.72 11.86
C PHE A 10 -6.68 29.80 10.75
N ILE A 11 -6.80 28.49 11.02
CA ILE A 11 -7.30 27.54 10.03
C ILE A 11 -8.76 27.84 9.68
N THR A 12 -9.63 27.94 10.68
CA THR A 12 -11.09 27.99 10.44
C THR A 12 -11.59 29.33 9.92
N ARG A 13 -10.96 30.45 10.29
CA ARG A 13 -11.43 31.81 9.98
C ARG A 13 -10.57 32.55 8.98
N ILE A 14 -9.28 32.22 8.87
CA ILE A 14 -8.38 32.87 7.92
C ILE A 14 -8.20 32.00 6.68
N ILE A 15 -7.92 30.70 6.83
CA ILE A 15 -7.59 29.82 5.70
C ILE A 15 -8.83 29.26 5.01
N ASN A 16 -9.70 28.56 5.75
CA ASN A 16 -10.79 27.78 5.17
C ASN A 16 -11.75 28.56 4.26
N PRO A 17 -12.14 29.81 4.58
CA PRO A 17 -13.09 30.55 3.74
C PRO A 17 -12.64 30.72 2.29
N ASP A 18 -11.36 31.02 2.07
CA ASP A 18 -10.82 31.22 0.72
C ASP A 18 -10.29 29.92 0.13
N LEU A 19 -9.58 29.11 0.94
CA LEU A 19 -8.93 27.90 0.47
C LEU A 19 -9.93 26.87 -0.06
N ASN A 20 -11.09 26.72 0.59
CA ASN A 20 -12.12 25.77 0.13
C ASN A 20 -12.66 26.13 -1.26
N TRP A 21 -12.82 27.43 -1.55
CA TRP A 21 -13.23 27.88 -2.89
C TRP A 21 -12.12 27.64 -3.92
N ILE A 22 -10.85 27.88 -3.56
CA ILE A 22 -9.69 27.63 -4.41
C ILE A 22 -9.60 26.14 -4.77
N ILE A 23 -9.66 25.26 -3.77
CA ILE A 23 -9.67 23.79 -3.94
C ILE A 23 -10.81 23.37 -4.86
N ALA A 24 -12.03 23.85 -4.59
CA ALA A 24 -13.19 23.53 -5.42
C ALA A 24 -13.00 24.00 -6.87
N SER A 25 -12.43 25.19 -7.07
CA SER A 25 -12.18 25.77 -8.39
C SER A 25 -11.15 24.95 -9.17
N LEU A 26 -10.06 24.57 -8.53
CA LEU A 26 -9.04 23.68 -9.10
C LEU A 26 -9.66 22.34 -9.57
N ARG A 27 -10.50 21.73 -8.73
CA ARG A 27 -11.22 20.47 -9.01
C ARG A 27 -12.36 20.60 -10.03
N SER A 28 -12.82 21.82 -10.32
CA SER A 28 -13.99 22.09 -11.17
C SER A 28 -13.66 22.26 -12.66
N THR A 29 -12.37 22.32 -13.02
CA THR A 29 -11.90 22.46 -14.42
C THR A 29 -12.16 21.23 -15.31
N ARG A 30 -13.08 20.34 -14.91
CA ARG A 30 -13.33 19.02 -15.50
C ARG A 30 -13.88 19.12 -16.92
N LYS A 31 -13.17 18.52 -17.87
CA LYS A 31 -13.82 17.78 -18.96
C LYS A 31 -13.86 16.32 -18.56
N ALA A 32 -15.06 15.75 -18.45
CA ALA A 32 -15.21 14.31 -18.50
C ALA A 32 -14.74 13.84 -19.88
N LEU A 33 -13.66 13.07 -19.93
CA LEU A 33 -13.21 12.44 -21.16
C LEU A 33 -13.92 11.08 -21.28
N TYR A 34 -14.70 10.95 -22.35
CA TYR A 34 -15.36 9.69 -22.68
C TYR A 34 -14.47 8.92 -23.63
N GLY A 35 -13.99 7.75 -23.19
CA GLY A 35 -13.23 6.82 -24.02
C GLY A 35 -13.95 5.48 -24.16
N ARG A 36 -13.56 4.70 -25.16
CA ARG A 36 -13.94 3.28 -25.25
C ARG A 36 -12.67 2.45 -25.21
N ASP A 37 -12.69 1.41 -24.38
CA ASP A 37 -11.78 0.27 -24.51
C ASP A 37 -12.62 -0.97 -24.81
N GLY A 38 -12.51 -1.46 -26.05
CA GLY A 38 -13.40 -2.49 -26.58
C GLY A 38 -14.89 -2.09 -26.55
N TYR A 39 -15.71 -2.91 -25.90
CA TYR A 39 -17.16 -2.71 -25.77
C TYR A 39 -17.57 -1.90 -24.54
N THR A 40 -16.62 -1.56 -23.67
CA THR A 40 -16.88 -0.86 -22.41
C THR A 40 -16.71 0.64 -22.60
N GLY A 41 -17.75 1.41 -22.32
CA GLY A 41 -17.63 2.86 -22.18
C GLY A 41 -16.86 3.16 -20.91
N ILE A 42 -15.65 3.68 -21.01
CA ILE A 42 -14.87 4.08 -19.85
C ILE A 42 -15.07 5.58 -19.66
N LYS A 43 -15.63 5.91 -18.50
CA LYS A 43 -15.68 7.28 -17.99
C LYS A 43 -14.43 7.48 -17.14
N TRP A 44 -13.44 8.15 -17.70
CA TRP A 44 -12.25 8.54 -16.95
C TRP A 44 -12.51 9.94 -16.40
N THR A 45 -12.35 10.11 -15.09
CA THR A 45 -12.14 11.44 -14.53
C THR A 45 -10.66 11.75 -14.80
N ASP A 46 -10.39 12.72 -15.67
CA ASP A 46 -9.03 13.20 -15.86
C ASP A 46 -8.57 13.80 -14.53
N PHE A 47 -7.62 13.14 -13.84
CA PHE A 47 -6.92 13.71 -12.70
C PHE A 47 -6.02 14.82 -13.23
N SER A 48 -6.64 15.96 -13.52
CA SER A 48 -5.96 17.10 -14.08
C SER A 48 -4.88 17.56 -13.09
N ILE A 49 -3.88 18.28 -13.60
CA ILE A 49 -2.90 19.00 -12.76
C ILE A 49 -3.61 19.78 -11.63
N GLY A 50 -4.83 20.28 -11.87
CA GLY A 50 -5.66 20.94 -10.86
C GLY A 50 -6.03 20.06 -9.66
N ASP A 51 -6.37 18.79 -9.87
CA ASP A 51 -6.75 17.87 -8.77
C ASP A 51 -5.55 17.56 -7.86
N THR A 52 -4.37 17.31 -8.45
CA THR A 52 -3.13 17.11 -7.68
C THR A 52 -2.77 18.36 -6.87
N LEU A 53 -2.94 19.56 -7.44
CA LEU A 53 -2.67 20.81 -6.74
C LEU A 53 -3.69 21.10 -5.64
N ALA A 54 -4.98 20.86 -5.89
CA ALA A 54 -6.04 21.03 -4.89
C ALA A 54 -5.79 20.13 -3.67
N SER A 55 -5.38 18.91 -3.94
CA SER A 55 -5.05 17.91 -2.95
C SER A 55 -3.86 18.29 -2.07
N ARG A 56 -2.79 18.84 -2.67
CA ARG A 56 -1.65 19.35 -1.90
C ARG A 56 -2.03 20.52 -1.00
N LEU A 57 -2.97 21.37 -1.43
CA LEU A 57 -3.51 22.45 -0.60
C LEU A 57 -4.34 21.91 0.57
N GLU A 58 -5.14 20.86 0.35
CA GLU A 58 -5.89 20.18 1.42
C GLU A 58 -4.95 19.56 2.44
N GLN A 59 -3.97 18.77 1.98
CA GLN A 59 -2.98 18.14 2.85
C GLN A 59 -2.21 19.18 3.66
N TRP A 60 -1.67 20.21 3.00
CA TRP A 60 -0.98 21.30 3.70
C TRP A 60 -1.84 21.93 4.79
N ARG A 61 -3.12 22.22 4.51
CA ARG A 61 -4.06 22.77 5.51
C ARG A 61 -4.23 21.83 6.70
N ASP A 62 -4.38 20.53 6.44
CA ASP A 62 -4.66 19.53 7.47
C ASP A 62 -3.42 19.30 8.35
N ASP A 63 -2.23 19.29 7.75
CA ASP A 63 -0.94 19.17 8.44
C ASP A 63 -0.68 20.35 9.38
N LEU A 64 -1.24 21.54 9.11
CA LEU A 64 -1.02 22.72 9.97
C LEU A 64 -1.35 22.44 11.43
N TRP A 65 -2.48 21.77 11.69
CA TRP A 65 -2.91 21.47 13.06
C TRP A 65 -1.97 20.49 13.75
N TYR A 66 -1.53 19.45 13.05
CA TYR A 66 -0.72 18.39 13.64
C TYR A 66 0.72 18.85 13.86
N GLU A 67 1.28 19.59 12.92
CA GLU A 67 2.69 19.98 12.94
C GLU A 67 2.92 21.23 13.81
N TYR A 68 2.05 22.23 13.73
CA TYR A 68 2.36 23.56 14.27
C TYR A 68 1.59 23.95 15.53
N LYS A 69 0.61 23.16 16.01
CA LYS A 69 -0.24 23.55 17.15
C LYS A 69 0.51 24.02 18.40
N ARG A 70 1.68 23.43 18.70
CA ARG A 70 2.44 23.76 19.92
C ARG A 70 3.25 25.06 19.82
N GLU A 71 3.66 25.46 18.62
CA GLU A 71 4.60 26.57 18.39
C GLU A 71 4.10 27.54 17.30
N PHE A 72 2.80 27.55 17.04
CA PHE A 72 2.18 28.14 15.86
C PHE A 72 2.62 29.59 15.55
N PRO A 73 2.61 30.55 16.49
CA PRO A 73 2.99 31.91 16.14
C PRO A 73 4.48 32.04 15.75
N ARG A 74 5.34 31.17 16.28
CA ARG A 74 6.80 31.17 15.99
C ARG A 74 7.10 30.59 14.61
N ASN A 75 6.26 29.68 14.13
CA ASN A 75 6.43 28.98 12.86
C ASN A 75 5.73 29.68 11.68
N GLY A 76 5.20 30.89 11.86
CA GLY A 76 4.46 31.60 10.80
C GLY A 76 5.22 31.79 9.48
N LYS A 77 6.56 31.96 9.52
CA LYS A 77 7.38 32.02 8.29
C LYS A 77 7.47 30.68 7.58
N VAL A 78 7.65 29.58 8.32
CA VAL A 78 7.73 28.22 7.79
C VAL A 78 6.42 27.85 7.10
N ILE A 79 5.29 28.13 7.76
CA ILE A 79 3.94 27.92 7.22
C ILE A 79 3.75 28.67 5.89
N LEU A 80 4.18 29.94 5.82
CA LEU A 80 4.09 30.73 4.59
C LEU A 80 5.04 30.23 3.49
N ASP A 81 6.27 29.81 3.83
CA ASP A 81 7.21 29.23 2.86
C ASP A 81 6.66 27.94 2.24
N GLU A 82 6.02 27.07 3.03
CA GLU A 82 5.36 25.86 2.54
C GLU A 82 4.19 26.18 1.61
N PHE A 83 3.36 27.13 2.01
CA PHE A 83 2.25 27.61 1.17
C PHE A 83 2.77 28.19 -0.16
N PHE A 84 3.83 29.00 -0.13
CA PHE A 84 4.42 29.58 -1.34
C PHE A 84 5.00 28.54 -2.28
N LYS A 85 5.58 27.43 -1.78
CA LYS A 85 6.00 26.31 -2.64
C LYS A 85 4.84 25.72 -3.42
N ILE A 86 3.68 25.57 -2.78
CA ILE A 86 2.47 25.08 -3.46
C ILE A 86 1.99 26.12 -4.49
N MET A 87 1.98 27.41 -4.13
CA MET A 87 1.62 28.49 -5.07
C MET A 87 2.51 28.52 -6.32
N VAL A 88 3.82 28.29 -6.18
CA VAL A 88 4.75 28.20 -7.32
C VAL A 88 4.28 27.11 -8.29
N ASP A 89 3.94 25.92 -7.78
CA ASP A 89 3.46 24.83 -8.62
C ASP A 89 2.10 25.14 -9.26
N VAL A 90 1.19 25.79 -8.53
CA VAL A 90 -0.12 26.18 -9.08
C VAL A 90 0.06 27.17 -10.23
N GLU A 91 0.86 28.22 -10.05
CA GLU A 91 1.04 29.26 -11.06
C GLU A 91 1.87 28.75 -12.25
N ALA A 92 2.89 27.93 -12.01
CA ALA A 92 3.75 27.42 -13.07
C ALA A 92 3.06 26.40 -13.97
N ARG A 93 2.26 25.49 -13.38
CA ARG A 93 1.76 24.30 -14.09
C ARG A 93 0.34 24.46 -14.63
N LEU A 94 -0.47 25.38 -14.10
CA LEU A 94 -1.78 25.64 -14.66
C LEU A 94 -1.68 26.39 -16.01
N PRO A 95 -2.51 26.02 -17.01
CA PRO A 95 -2.52 26.72 -18.29
C PRO A 95 -2.98 28.18 -18.11
N ASP A 96 -2.55 29.07 -19.00
CA ASP A 96 -3.03 30.46 -18.98
C ASP A 96 -4.52 30.50 -19.37
N HIS A 97 -5.37 30.59 -18.36
CA HIS A 97 -6.82 30.65 -18.47
C HIS A 97 -7.35 31.70 -17.48
N PRO A 98 -8.41 32.47 -17.82
CA PRO A 98 -8.98 33.47 -16.91
C PRO A 98 -9.32 32.93 -15.52
N ASP A 99 -9.87 31.72 -15.44
CA ASP A 99 -10.20 31.08 -14.15
C ASP A 99 -8.95 30.78 -13.31
N ASN A 100 -7.85 30.38 -13.95
CA ASN A 100 -6.60 30.10 -13.25
C ASN A 100 -5.96 31.40 -12.72
N ARG A 101 -6.09 32.51 -13.45
CA ARG A 101 -5.66 33.82 -12.93
C ARG A 101 -6.43 34.20 -11.67
N ARG A 102 -7.75 33.96 -11.65
CA ARG A 102 -8.59 34.19 -10.47
C ARG A 102 -8.19 33.31 -9.29
N ILE A 103 -7.80 32.05 -9.53
CA ILE A 103 -7.27 31.15 -8.50
C ILE A 103 -5.96 31.70 -7.92
N ILE A 104 -5.03 32.15 -8.76
CA ILE A 104 -3.75 32.72 -8.32
C ILE A 104 -3.96 34.03 -7.53
N GLU A 105 -4.85 34.90 -7.99
CA GLU A 105 -5.23 36.12 -7.26
C GLU A 105 -5.78 35.78 -5.87
N ALA A 106 -6.70 34.81 -5.78
CA ALA A 106 -7.25 34.37 -4.49
C ALA A 106 -6.20 33.74 -3.57
N LEU A 107 -5.23 32.98 -4.11
CA LEU A 107 -4.11 32.44 -3.32
C LEU A 107 -3.23 33.57 -2.74
N TRP A 108 -2.97 34.63 -3.52
CA TRP A 108 -2.24 35.81 -3.01
C TRP A 108 -3.03 36.59 -1.96
N GLU A 109 -4.35 36.76 -2.15
CA GLU A 109 -5.21 37.38 -1.14
C GLU A 109 -5.22 36.57 0.15
N LEU A 110 -5.30 35.24 0.06
CA LEU A 110 -5.20 34.34 1.20
C LEU A 110 -3.85 34.48 1.90
N ALA A 111 -2.75 34.50 1.15
CA ALA A 111 -1.41 34.75 1.72
C ALA A 111 -1.42 36.07 2.51
N GLU A 112 -1.90 37.16 1.93
CA GLU A 112 -1.95 38.47 2.59
C GLU A 112 -2.77 38.45 3.89
N LYS A 113 -3.92 37.77 3.90
CA LYS A 113 -4.72 37.56 5.14
C LYS A 113 -3.95 36.76 6.19
N MET A 114 -3.26 35.69 5.77
CA MET A 114 -2.40 34.89 6.65
C MET A 114 -1.26 35.73 7.24
N GLY A 115 -0.59 36.53 6.41
CA GLY A 115 0.48 37.43 6.84
C GLY A 115 0.00 38.51 7.80
N GLN A 116 -1.17 39.11 7.57
CA GLN A 116 -1.75 40.06 8.51
C GLN A 116 -2.01 39.40 9.87
N TYR A 117 -2.65 38.23 9.88
CA TYR A 117 -2.90 37.49 11.12
C TYR A 117 -1.60 37.11 11.83
N LEU A 118 -0.58 36.67 11.09
CA LEU A 118 0.73 36.28 11.61
C LEU A 118 1.68 37.46 11.89
N SER A 119 1.29 38.70 11.60
CA SER A 119 2.14 39.90 11.69
C SER A 119 3.41 39.79 10.81
N LEU A 120 3.25 39.18 9.63
CA LEU A 120 4.27 38.88 8.62
C LEU A 120 3.99 39.54 7.26
N SER A 121 3.19 40.62 7.21
CA SER A 121 2.82 41.27 5.95
C SER A 121 4.02 41.76 5.11
N GLU A 122 5.08 42.26 5.75
CA GLU A 122 6.31 42.67 5.03
C GLU A 122 7.06 41.48 4.43
N TYR A 123 7.06 40.34 5.12
CA TYR A 123 7.68 39.11 4.62
C TYR A 123 6.97 38.58 3.36
N ILE A 124 5.64 38.73 3.27
CA ILE A 124 4.89 38.39 2.06
C ILE A 124 5.28 39.29 0.89
N LYS A 125 5.47 40.59 1.12
CA LYS A 125 5.91 41.53 0.08
C LYS A 125 7.29 41.14 -0.46
N GLU A 126 8.21 40.75 0.42
CA GLU A 126 9.54 40.26 0.06
C GLU A 126 9.43 38.99 -0.81
N LYS A 127 8.69 37.99 -0.33
CA LYS A 127 8.52 36.69 -1.00
C LYS A 127 7.79 36.74 -2.34
N LYS A 128 6.97 37.76 -2.59
CA LYS A 128 6.24 37.91 -3.86
C LYS A 128 7.17 37.98 -5.09
N SER A 129 8.35 38.57 -4.95
CA SER A 129 9.32 38.63 -6.06
C SER A 129 10.05 37.29 -6.25
N GLU A 130 10.39 36.60 -5.16
CA GLU A 130 11.02 35.27 -5.17
C GLU A 130 10.10 34.22 -5.80
N VAL A 131 8.82 34.18 -5.38
CA VAL A 131 7.82 33.25 -5.94
C VAL A 131 7.69 33.45 -7.45
N LYS A 132 7.61 34.69 -7.94
CA LYS A 132 7.55 34.98 -9.37
C LYS A 132 8.79 34.51 -10.13
N ALA A 133 9.97 34.68 -9.54
CA ALA A 133 11.21 34.20 -10.13
C ALA A 133 11.24 32.67 -10.23
N GLU A 134 10.81 31.97 -9.18
CA GLU A 134 10.75 30.51 -9.17
C GLU A 134 9.69 29.97 -10.15
N VAL A 135 8.51 30.60 -10.24
CA VAL A 135 7.50 30.28 -11.26
C VAL A 135 8.08 30.38 -12.67
N ALA A 136 8.83 31.43 -12.98
CA ALA A 136 9.47 31.59 -14.28
C ALA A 136 10.49 30.47 -14.57
N LYS A 137 11.25 30.05 -13.55
CA LYS A 137 12.22 28.96 -13.64
C LYS A 137 11.54 27.60 -13.88
N VAL A 138 10.50 27.27 -13.12
CA VAL A 138 9.73 26.03 -13.30
C VAL A 138 9.09 25.98 -14.69
N ARG A 139 8.48 27.08 -15.16
CA ARG A 139 7.93 27.16 -16.53
C ARG A 139 8.99 26.95 -17.62
N ALA A 140 10.18 27.53 -17.44
CA ALA A 140 11.28 27.35 -18.40
C ALA A 140 11.78 25.90 -18.43
N GLU A 141 11.80 25.22 -17.29
CA GLU A 141 12.15 23.81 -17.20
C GLU A 141 11.09 22.91 -17.84
N ASP A 142 9.81 23.13 -17.57
CA ASP A 142 8.71 22.37 -18.16
C ASP A 142 8.68 22.51 -19.69
N GLU A 143 8.89 23.73 -20.20
CA GLU A 143 8.99 23.97 -21.65
C GLU A 143 10.21 23.26 -22.26
N ARG A 144 11.35 23.24 -21.55
CA ARG A 144 12.54 22.48 -21.97
C ARG A 144 12.25 20.98 -22.04
N LEU A 145 11.57 20.42 -21.04
CA LEU A 145 11.18 19.00 -21.02
C LEU A 145 10.18 18.69 -22.13
N ARG A 146 9.20 19.56 -22.37
CA ARG A 146 8.22 19.42 -23.45
C ARG A 146 8.89 19.39 -24.83
N ARG A 147 9.89 20.25 -25.07
CA ARG A 147 10.68 20.22 -26.33
C ARG A 147 11.43 18.91 -26.51
N LYS A 148 12.09 18.41 -25.45
CA LYS A 148 12.77 17.10 -25.48
C LYS A 148 11.81 15.96 -25.80
N LEU A 149 10.61 15.98 -25.22
CA LEU A 149 9.57 14.98 -25.50
C LEU A 149 9.12 15.04 -26.96
N LEU A 150 8.87 16.22 -27.50
CA LEU A 150 8.49 16.40 -28.91
C LEU A 150 9.60 15.92 -29.87
N GLU A 151 10.86 16.26 -29.59
CA GLU A 151 12.02 15.78 -30.38
C GLU A 151 12.15 14.26 -30.32
N SER A 152 11.99 13.66 -29.14
CA SER A 152 12.03 12.19 -28.99
C SER A 152 10.89 11.50 -29.76
N GLY A 153 9.70 12.09 -29.73
CA GLY A 153 8.53 11.62 -30.50
C GLY A 153 8.76 11.72 -32.00
N ARG A 154 9.38 12.79 -32.48
CA ARG A 154 9.75 12.98 -33.89
C ARG A 154 10.78 11.94 -34.34
N ARG A 155 11.85 11.73 -33.56
CA ARG A 155 12.86 10.69 -33.85
C ARG A 155 12.25 9.29 -33.92
N ARG A 156 11.31 8.96 -33.02
CA ARG A 156 10.58 7.68 -33.06
C ARG A 156 9.75 7.53 -34.33
N ARG A 157 9.08 8.60 -34.81
CA ARG A 157 8.31 8.57 -36.06
C ARG A 157 9.22 8.44 -37.29
N GLU A 158 10.33 9.16 -37.32
CA GLU A 158 11.33 9.08 -38.41
C GLU A 158 11.95 7.68 -38.47
N ASN A 159 12.34 7.09 -37.34
CA ASN A 159 12.86 5.71 -37.27
C ASN A 159 11.80 4.66 -37.64
N LYS A 160 10.53 4.88 -37.31
CA LYS A 160 9.44 3.97 -37.71
C LYS A 160 9.15 4.08 -39.20
N SER A 161 9.32 5.25 -39.81
CA SER A 161 9.13 5.45 -41.25
C SER A 161 10.28 4.89 -42.09
N SER A 162 11.50 4.79 -41.54
CA SER A 162 12.65 4.21 -42.24
C SER A 162 12.73 2.68 -42.16
N GLN A 163 11.95 2.04 -41.28
CA GLN A 163 11.87 0.57 -41.16
C GLN A 163 10.69 -0.06 -41.92
N ILE A 164 9.82 0.73 -42.55
CA ILE A 164 8.81 0.21 -43.47
C ILE A 164 9.48 0.10 -44.84
N GLU A 165 10.15 -1.04 -45.11
CA GLU A 165 10.46 -1.43 -46.48
C GLU A 165 9.16 -1.50 -47.29
N PRO A 166 9.15 -1.04 -48.54
CA PRO A 166 7.99 -1.17 -49.40
C PRO A 166 7.77 -2.65 -49.69
N LEU A 167 6.85 -3.28 -48.94
CA LEU A 167 6.28 -4.58 -49.25
C LEU A 167 5.79 -4.54 -50.71
N GLN A 168 6.52 -5.23 -51.59
CA GLN A 168 6.15 -5.39 -52.98
C GLN A 168 4.72 -5.92 -53.07
N ALA A 169 3.87 -5.13 -53.71
CA ALA A 169 2.47 -5.43 -53.96
C ALA A 169 2.35 -6.73 -54.77
N SER A 170 2.06 -7.84 -54.09
CA SER A 170 1.47 -9.02 -54.71
C SER A 170 -0.06 -8.86 -54.65
N ALA A 171 -0.67 -8.85 -55.83
CA ALA A 171 -2.10 -8.61 -56.02
C ALA A 171 -2.96 -9.70 -55.33
N PRO A 172 -4.07 -9.35 -54.66
CA PRO A 172 -4.94 -10.33 -54.05
C PRO A 172 -5.84 -11.00 -55.10
N SER A 173 -5.73 -12.32 -55.23
CA SER A 173 -6.71 -13.11 -55.98
C SER A 173 -8.04 -13.15 -55.21
N ARG A 174 -9.10 -12.69 -55.87
CA ARG A 174 -10.50 -12.84 -55.43
C ARG A 174 -10.79 -14.32 -55.13
N SER A 175 -11.07 -14.64 -53.86
CA SER A 175 -11.84 -15.84 -53.51
C SER A 175 -13.21 -15.40 -52.99
N THR A 176 -14.24 -15.81 -53.71
CA THR A 176 -15.64 -15.68 -53.34
C THR A 176 -16.00 -16.88 -52.46
N HIS A 177 -16.15 -16.67 -51.16
CA HIS A 177 -16.76 -17.66 -50.27
C HIS A 177 -18.07 -17.15 -49.69
N SER A 178 -19.13 -17.77 -50.22
CA SER A 178 -20.53 -17.71 -49.82
C SER A 178 -20.68 -18.25 -48.40
N TRP A 179 -21.29 -17.44 -47.53
CA TRP A 179 -21.78 -17.90 -46.23
C TRP A 179 -23.15 -18.55 -46.45
N LYS A 180 -23.19 -19.88 -46.33
CA LYS A 180 -24.42 -20.66 -46.12
C LYS A 180 -24.67 -20.81 -44.62
N THR A 181 -25.91 -20.52 -44.26
CA THR A 181 -26.58 -20.81 -42.99
C THR A 181 -26.76 -22.31 -42.76
N LEU A 182 -26.32 -22.83 -41.61
CA LEU A 182 -26.73 -24.12 -41.01
C LEU A 182 -26.59 -23.94 -39.48
N SER A 183 -27.66 -23.86 -38.69
CA SER A 183 -28.55 -24.92 -38.17
C SER A 183 -27.98 -25.72 -36.98
N SER A 184 -28.60 -25.46 -35.81
CA SER A 184 -28.85 -26.30 -34.62
C SER A 184 -27.69 -26.99 -33.85
N PRO A 185 -27.66 -26.90 -32.51
CA PRO A 185 -26.74 -27.67 -31.67
C PRO A 185 -27.27 -29.09 -31.38
N PRO A 186 -26.40 -30.11 -31.19
CA PRO A 186 -26.83 -31.42 -30.76
C PRO A 186 -26.82 -31.58 -29.23
N ASP A 187 -27.71 -32.48 -28.82
CA ASP A 187 -28.13 -32.89 -27.50
C ASP A 187 -27.05 -33.17 -26.43
N GLU A 188 -27.41 -32.76 -25.22
CA GLU A 188 -26.84 -33.16 -23.93
C GLU A 188 -26.81 -34.68 -23.73
N LYS A 189 -25.68 -35.22 -23.27
CA LYS A 189 -25.61 -36.55 -22.64
C LYS A 189 -25.18 -36.41 -21.18
N LYS A 190 -26.11 -36.76 -20.28
CA LYS A 190 -25.95 -36.80 -18.82
C LYS A 190 -25.08 -37.99 -18.41
N PHE A 191 -24.06 -37.71 -17.59
CA PHE A 191 -23.14 -38.69 -17.00
C PHE A 191 -23.58 -39.03 -15.56
N PRO A 192 -23.85 -40.29 -15.18
CA PRO A 192 -24.43 -40.62 -13.88
C PRO A 192 -23.36 -40.83 -12.79
N TRP A 193 -23.29 -39.92 -11.81
CA TRP A 193 -22.30 -39.88 -10.72
C TRP A 193 -22.61 -40.75 -9.47
N LYS A 194 -23.54 -41.71 -9.53
CA LYS A 194 -24.01 -42.41 -8.32
C LYS A 194 -23.31 -43.73 -7.94
N ALA A 195 -22.01 -43.88 -8.22
CA ALA A 195 -21.31 -45.14 -7.89
C ALA A 195 -19.87 -45.05 -7.35
N VAL A 196 -19.37 -43.88 -6.92
CA VAL A 196 -17.96 -43.75 -6.45
C VAL A 196 -17.83 -43.35 -4.95
N SER A 197 -18.92 -43.06 -4.25
CA SER A 197 -18.85 -42.40 -2.93
C SER A 197 -18.91 -43.30 -1.68
N ALA A 198 -18.68 -44.62 -1.79
CA ALA A 198 -18.87 -45.53 -0.65
C ALA A 198 -17.61 -46.28 -0.17
N LEU A 199 -16.45 -46.14 -0.83
CA LEU A 199 -15.25 -46.91 -0.48
C LEU A 199 -14.13 -46.09 0.20
N ALA A 200 -14.21 -44.75 0.21
CA ALA A 200 -13.13 -43.89 0.72
C ALA A 200 -13.21 -43.59 2.24
N ILE A 201 -14.35 -43.84 2.90
CA ILE A 201 -14.58 -43.41 4.30
C ILE A 201 -14.09 -44.47 5.32
N VAL A 202 -13.93 -45.73 4.92
CA VAL A 202 -13.49 -46.82 5.82
C VAL A 202 -11.97 -46.87 6.02
N ILE A 203 -11.18 -46.35 5.07
CA ILE A 203 -9.71 -46.37 5.15
C ILE A 203 -9.16 -45.22 6.01
N ILE A 204 -9.85 -44.08 6.06
CA ILE A 204 -9.42 -42.91 6.85
C ILE A 204 -9.71 -43.10 8.36
N LEU A 205 -10.76 -43.86 8.71
CA LEU A 205 -11.11 -44.13 10.12
C LEU A 205 -10.20 -45.15 10.81
N LEU A 206 -9.45 -45.98 10.05
CA LEU A 206 -8.49 -46.94 10.63
C LEU A 206 -7.09 -46.35 10.86
N ALA A 207 -6.74 -45.23 10.22
CA ALA A 207 -5.43 -44.58 10.38
C ALA A 207 -5.33 -43.69 11.64
N VAL A 208 -6.45 -43.18 12.16
CA VAL A 208 -6.46 -42.23 13.29
C VAL A 208 -6.33 -42.92 14.66
N VAL A 209 -6.60 -44.22 14.76
CA VAL A 209 -6.51 -44.97 16.03
C VAL A 209 -5.08 -45.48 16.33
N ALA A 210 -4.15 -45.41 15.36
CA ALA A 210 -2.79 -45.94 15.52
C ALA A 210 -1.73 -44.92 15.96
N VAL A 211 -2.03 -43.61 16.01
CA VAL A 211 -1.04 -42.56 16.29
C VAL A 211 -1.06 -42.07 17.75
N PHE A 212 -2.06 -42.46 18.55
CA PHE A 212 -2.22 -41.99 19.95
C PHE A 212 -1.88 -43.05 21.01
N LYS A 213 -0.75 -43.78 20.87
CA LYS A 213 -0.21 -44.61 21.97
C LYS A 213 1.32 -44.64 22.04
N GLY A 214 1.85 -44.00 23.09
CA GLY A 214 3.15 -44.27 23.72
C GLY A 214 4.32 -43.44 23.17
N ASN A 215 5.30 -42.98 23.95
CA ASN A 215 5.64 -43.16 25.36
C ASN A 215 6.64 -42.07 25.78
N LEU A 216 6.62 -41.77 27.07
CA LEU A 216 7.62 -41.04 27.85
C LEU A 216 9.01 -41.73 27.78
N LEU A 217 10.10 -40.95 27.75
CA LEU A 217 11.18 -40.89 28.77
C LEU A 217 12.42 -40.08 28.28
N PRO A 218 13.30 -39.64 29.20
CA PRO A 218 14.22 -38.50 29.03
C PRO A 218 15.68 -38.93 28.79
N SER A 219 16.53 -38.02 28.31
CA SER A 219 17.98 -38.11 28.62
C SER A 219 18.72 -36.79 28.43
N ASN A 220 19.34 -36.36 29.53
CA ASN A 220 20.59 -35.60 29.65
C ASN A 220 21.46 -35.50 28.40
N ALA A 221 21.91 -34.29 28.08
CA ALA A 221 23.06 -34.05 27.21
C ALA A 221 24.18 -33.30 27.99
N PRO A 222 25.45 -33.68 27.79
CA PRO A 222 26.57 -33.22 28.60
C PRO A 222 27.12 -31.86 28.13
N VAL A 223 27.69 -31.14 29.09
CA VAL A 223 28.55 -29.96 28.88
C VAL A 223 29.82 -30.42 28.14
N LEU A 224 29.98 -29.96 26.89
CA LEU A 224 31.24 -30.04 26.15
C LEU A 224 31.89 -28.66 26.11
N LYS A 225 33.01 -28.52 26.83
CA LYS A 225 34.00 -27.47 26.64
C LYS A 225 34.72 -27.72 25.31
N ALA A 226 34.55 -26.83 24.34
CA ALA A 226 35.37 -26.81 23.14
C ALA A 226 36.50 -25.78 23.30
N ASN A 227 37.74 -26.26 23.16
CA ASN A 227 38.96 -25.48 23.14
C ASN A 227 38.96 -24.49 21.98
N SER A 228 39.17 -23.21 22.29
CA SER A 228 39.41 -22.12 21.34
C SER A 228 40.87 -22.07 20.94
N SER A 229 41.26 -22.76 19.85
CA SER A 229 42.51 -22.46 19.13
C SER A 229 42.61 -23.25 17.81
N SER A 230 41.88 -22.83 16.76
CA SER A 230 42.29 -22.97 15.35
C SER A 230 41.20 -22.48 14.38
N LEU A 231 40.83 -21.20 14.44
CA LEU A 231 39.89 -20.61 13.46
C LEU A 231 40.33 -19.25 12.91
N ASP A 232 41.65 -19.02 12.88
CA ASP A 232 42.25 -17.76 12.41
C ASP A 232 42.81 -17.80 10.97
N SER A 233 42.53 -18.85 10.18
CA SER A 233 43.17 -18.99 8.87
C SER A 233 42.27 -19.15 7.65
N LEU A 234 40.95 -18.86 7.73
CA LEU A 234 40.05 -19.13 6.60
C LEU A 234 38.94 -18.09 6.37
N VAL A 235 39.21 -16.78 6.45
CA VAL A 235 38.39 -15.77 5.74
C VAL A 235 39.28 -14.60 5.29
N LYS A 236 40.01 -14.78 4.21
CA LYS A 236 40.46 -13.67 3.35
C LYS A 236 39.58 -13.65 2.10
N SER A 237 38.28 -13.42 2.28
CA SER A 237 37.45 -12.95 1.17
C SER A 237 37.79 -11.48 0.96
N ASN A 238 38.29 -11.12 -0.22
CA ASN A 238 38.43 -9.72 -0.62
C ASN A 238 37.08 -9.02 -0.35
N PRO A 239 37.06 -7.86 0.34
CA PRO A 239 35.82 -7.12 0.53
C PRO A 239 35.22 -6.85 -0.84
N LEU A 240 34.00 -7.32 -1.09
CA LEU A 240 33.28 -7.01 -2.32
C LEU A 240 33.24 -5.49 -2.44
N SER A 241 33.94 -4.94 -3.45
CA SER A 241 33.83 -3.52 -3.76
C SER A 241 32.41 -3.27 -4.26
N CYS A 242 31.59 -2.65 -3.42
CA CYS A 242 30.17 -2.35 -3.67
C CYS A 242 29.95 -1.19 -4.66
N SER A 243 30.87 -1.02 -5.60
CA SER A 243 30.82 0.05 -6.60
C SER A 243 29.55 -0.07 -7.46
N GLY A 244 28.69 0.94 -7.38
CA GLY A 244 27.43 1.02 -8.13
C GLY A 244 26.25 0.29 -7.49
N ALA A 245 26.36 -0.19 -6.25
CA ALA A 245 25.22 -0.71 -5.49
C ALA A 245 24.12 0.35 -5.31
N SER A 246 24.51 1.61 -5.08
CA SER A 246 23.57 2.73 -4.94
C SER A 246 22.77 3.08 -6.20
N SER A 247 23.08 2.50 -7.37
CA SER A 247 22.44 2.84 -8.64
C SER A 247 21.81 1.65 -9.37
N SER A 248 21.83 0.45 -8.77
CA SER A 248 21.33 -0.77 -9.42
C SER A 248 20.79 -1.73 -8.36
N LEU A 249 19.50 -2.08 -8.48
CA LEU A 249 18.82 -2.99 -7.57
C LEU A 249 19.57 -4.33 -7.40
N GLU A 250 19.92 -5.00 -8.51
CA GLU A 250 20.63 -6.28 -8.45
C GLU A 250 21.99 -6.16 -7.73
N LYS A 251 22.73 -5.08 -7.98
CA LYS A 251 24.00 -4.82 -7.28
C LYS A 251 23.78 -4.50 -5.81
N ALA A 252 22.75 -3.73 -5.48
CA ALA A 252 22.37 -3.42 -4.10
C ALA A 252 22.04 -4.69 -3.32
N LEU A 253 21.20 -5.56 -3.89
CA LEU A 253 20.84 -6.86 -3.31
C LEU A 253 22.08 -7.73 -3.10
N LYS A 254 22.95 -7.86 -4.11
CA LYS A 254 24.15 -8.69 -4.01
C LYS A 254 25.16 -8.15 -3.00
N CYS A 255 25.37 -6.83 -2.99
CA CYS A 255 26.34 -6.21 -2.10
C CYS A 255 25.80 -6.09 -0.67
N TYR A 256 24.72 -5.33 -0.45
CA TYR A 256 24.32 -4.93 0.90
C TYR A 256 23.87 -6.12 1.73
N LEU A 257 23.27 -7.15 1.12
CA LEU A 257 22.90 -8.36 1.83
C LEU A 257 24.11 -9.25 2.17
N ASN A 258 25.24 -9.12 1.48
CA ASN A 258 26.48 -9.84 1.82
C ASN A 258 27.44 -9.00 2.67
N ASP A 259 27.14 -7.74 2.96
CA ASP A 259 27.98 -6.91 3.81
C ASP A 259 27.79 -7.31 5.29
N PRO A 260 28.82 -7.85 5.96
CA PRO A 260 28.70 -8.30 7.34
C PRO A 260 28.34 -7.17 8.31
N LYS A 261 28.80 -5.93 8.05
CA LYS A 261 28.51 -4.79 8.92
C LYS A 261 27.03 -4.41 8.83
N ILE A 262 26.47 -4.38 7.62
CA ILE A 262 25.04 -4.11 7.42
C ILE A 262 24.23 -5.22 8.09
N MET A 263 24.52 -6.48 7.78
CA MET A 263 23.73 -7.60 8.28
C MET A 263 23.82 -7.75 9.80
N GLU A 264 25.00 -7.59 10.42
CA GLU A 264 25.10 -7.63 11.88
C GLU A 264 24.41 -6.44 12.56
N GLY A 265 24.44 -5.25 11.95
CA GLY A 265 23.67 -4.10 12.44
C GLY A 265 22.17 -4.35 12.48
N LEU A 266 21.63 -5.20 11.60
CA LEU A 266 20.21 -5.58 11.59
C LEU A 266 19.83 -6.63 12.65
N GLN A 267 20.79 -7.32 13.27
CA GLN A 267 20.50 -8.43 14.19
C GLN A 267 19.54 -8.05 15.34
N PRO A 268 19.67 -6.89 16.02
CA PRO A 268 18.78 -6.54 17.12
C PRO A 268 17.33 -6.41 16.65
N LEU A 269 17.10 -5.69 15.54
CA LEU A 269 15.77 -5.48 14.98
C LEU A 269 15.19 -6.79 14.42
N ALA A 270 16.00 -7.57 13.69
CA ALA A 270 15.58 -8.87 13.18
C ALA A 270 15.17 -9.82 14.31
N THR A 271 15.87 -9.81 15.44
CA THR A 271 15.52 -10.62 16.62
C THR A 271 14.20 -10.15 17.26
N GLN A 272 13.99 -8.84 17.32
CA GLN A 272 12.76 -8.24 17.86
C GLN A 272 11.53 -8.59 17.02
N LEU A 273 11.66 -8.54 15.70
CA LEU A 273 10.54 -8.70 14.77
C LEU A 273 10.23 -10.17 14.44
N LYS A 274 11.21 -11.07 14.59
CA LYS A 274 11.04 -12.50 14.31
C LYS A 274 10.00 -13.14 15.22
N LYS A 275 9.15 -13.96 14.62
CA LYS A 275 8.16 -14.82 15.27
C LYS A 275 8.36 -16.28 14.91
N ASP A 276 7.39 -17.12 15.29
CA ASP A 276 7.49 -18.56 15.14
C ASP A 276 7.33 -18.98 13.67
N THR A 277 6.53 -18.23 12.90
CA THR A 277 6.29 -18.48 11.48
C THR A 277 6.85 -17.38 10.56
N LEU A 278 6.92 -17.67 9.26
CA LEU A 278 7.33 -16.70 8.24
C LEU A 278 6.25 -15.63 8.07
N GLU A 279 5.00 -16.05 8.12
CA GLU A 279 3.79 -15.24 7.98
C GLU A 279 3.73 -14.17 9.07
N GLU A 280 3.85 -14.57 10.34
CA GLU A 280 3.87 -13.66 11.49
C GLU A 280 5.06 -12.69 11.43
N SER A 281 6.23 -13.17 11.01
CA SER A 281 7.43 -12.34 10.90
C SER A 281 7.31 -11.31 9.77
N ALA A 282 6.77 -11.72 8.62
CA ALA A 282 6.54 -10.84 7.48
C ALA A 282 5.53 -9.74 7.83
N TRP A 283 4.44 -10.09 8.51
CA TRP A 283 3.45 -9.13 8.97
C TRP A 283 4.05 -8.14 9.97
N ASN A 284 4.83 -8.61 10.95
CA ASN A 284 5.50 -7.71 11.90
C ASN A 284 6.50 -6.76 11.26
N VAL A 285 7.18 -7.18 10.20
CA VAL A 285 8.07 -6.29 9.45
C VAL A 285 7.24 -5.16 8.82
N LEU A 286 6.11 -5.46 8.17
CA LEU A 286 5.23 -4.45 7.60
C LEU A 286 4.65 -3.51 8.65
N GLU A 287 4.15 -4.03 9.78
CA GLU A 287 3.66 -3.17 10.87
C GLU A 287 4.75 -2.27 11.43
N TRP A 288 5.98 -2.77 11.54
CA TRP A 288 7.10 -1.97 12.02
C TRP A 288 7.47 -0.89 11.01
N GLU A 289 7.54 -1.23 9.72
CA GLU A 289 7.84 -0.29 8.64
C GLU A 289 6.78 0.82 8.57
N ASP A 290 5.50 0.47 8.55
CA ASP A 290 4.36 1.40 8.58
C ASP A 290 4.47 2.42 9.72
N LYS A 291 4.82 1.95 10.93
CA LYS A 291 4.89 2.80 12.13
C LYS A 291 6.19 3.62 12.23
N ARG A 292 7.27 3.24 11.53
CA ARG A 292 8.62 3.77 11.79
C ARG A 292 9.30 4.42 10.59
N ILE A 293 8.90 4.09 9.38
CA ILE A 293 9.52 4.57 8.16
C ILE A 293 8.47 5.33 7.35
N SER A 294 8.75 6.59 7.04
CA SER A 294 7.89 7.40 6.17
C SER A 294 8.37 7.36 4.71
N TYR A 295 7.45 7.54 3.76
CA TYR A 295 7.81 7.60 2.35
C TYR A 295 8.54 8.90 2.00
N ASP A 296 9.70 8.82 1.34
CA ASP A 296 10.53 9.96 0.95
C ASP A 296 10.15 10.48 -0.45
N TYR A 297 9.03 11.20 -0.54
CA TYR A 297 8.58 11.84 -1.79
C TYR A 297 9.59 12.86 -2.35
N SER A 298 10.44 13.45 -1.51
CA SER A 298 11.47 14.38 -2.00
C SER A 298 12.54 13.64 -2.80
N LYS A 299 12.85 12.41 -2.38
CA LYS A 299 13.77 11.53 -3.09
C LYS A 299 13.18 11.12 -4.45
N THR A 300 11.92 10.73 -4.55
CA THR A 300 11.34 10.28 -5.85
C THR A 300 11.41 11.34 -6.96
N LEU A 301 11.39 12.62 -6.60
CA LEU A 301 11.48 13.75 -7.54
C LEU A 301 12.94 14.12 -7.91
N ALA A 302 13.94 13.55 -7.23
CA ALA A 302 15.33 13.87 -7.47
C ALA A 302 15.87 13.18 -8.74
N PRO A 303 16.75 13.84 -9.53
CA PRO A 303 17.27 13.28 -10.78
C PRO A 303 18.15 12.02 -10.62
N SER A 304 18.58 11.71 -9.39
CA SER A 304 19.36 10.52 -9.06
C SER A 304 19.06 10.10 -7.63
N THR A 305 18.34 8.99 -7.46
CA THR A 305 17.97 8.44 -6.16
C THR A 305 18.92 7.31 -5.78
N ALA A 306 20.00 7.66 -5.06
CA ALA A 306 20.89 6.65 -4.52
C ALA A 306 20.12 5.67 -3.62
N ILE A 307 20.18 4.38 -3.91
CA ILE A 307 19.60 3.29 -3.11
C ILE A 307 20.29 3.28 -1.75
N GLN A 308 19.49 3.39 -0.69
CA GLN A 308 19.95 3.37 0.69
C GLN A 308 20.31 1.94 1.09
N THR A 309 21.28 1.79 1.99
CA THR A 309 21.45 0.54 2.71
C THR A 309 20.27 0.30 3.66
N PRO A 310 20.01 -0.95 4.07
CA PRO A 310 19.01 -1.23 5.11
C PRO A 310 19.22 -0.42 6.40
N LEU A 311 20.48 -0.28 6.86
CA LEU A 311 20.79 0.51 8.06
C LEU A 311 20.52 2.00 7.87
N GLU A 312 20.89 2.57 6.74
CA GLU A 312 20.60 3.98 6.43
C GLU A 312 19.09 4.26 6.41
N THR A 313 18.29 3.32 5.90
CA THR A 313 16.83 3.44 5.85
C THR A 313 16.24 3.49 7.27
N ILE A 314 16.72 2.61 8.17
CA ILE A 314 16.35 2.62 9.59
C ILE A 314 16.79 3.93 10.26
N GLU A 315 18.04 4.34 10.08
CA GLU A 315 18.61 5.54 10.71
C GLU A 315 17.90 6.82 10.28
N ARG A 316 17.49 6.91 9.01
CA ARG A 316 16.77 8.07 8.48
C ARG A 316 15.29 8.07 8.81
N GLY A 317 14.71 6.90 9.14
CA GLY A 317 13.27 6.76 9.33
C GLY A 317 12.45 7.08 8.07
N LYS A 318 13.07 7.04 6.89
CA LYS A 318 12.38 7.31 5.61
C LYS A 318 13.11 6.74 4.39
N GLY A 319 12.34 6.33 3.38
CA GLY A 319 12.87 5.79 2.13
C GLY A 319 11.85 5.77 1.00
N VAL A 320 12.25 5.30 -0.18
CA VAL A 320 11.33 5.04 -1.32
C VAL A 320 11.19 3.53 -1.52
N CYS A 321 10.31 3.08 -2.42
CA CYS A 321 9.98 1.65 -2.64
C CYS A 321 11.20 0.70 -2.62
N VAL A 322 12.27 1.02 -3.36
CA VAL A 322 13.49 0.21 -3.40
C VAL A 322 14.24 0.11 -2.06
N ASP A 323 14.20 1.17 -1.24
CA ASP A 323 14.84 1.18 0.08
C ASP A 323 14.07 0.27 1.06
N TYR A 324 12.72 0.33 1.03
CA TYR A 324 11.85 -0.55 1.80
C TYR A 324 12.08 -2.00 1.40
N ALA A 325 11.95 -2.33 0.11
CA ALA A 325 12.14 -3.70 -0.37
C ALA A 325 13.49 -4.28 0.10
N LEU A 326 14.56 -3.50 0.00
CA LEU A 326 15.89 -3.93 0.42
C LEU A 326 16.00 -4.14 1.94
N LEU A 327 15.38 -3.26 2.74
CA LEU A 327 15.29 -3.42 4.19
C LEU A 327 14.47 -4.66 4.56
N THR A 328 13.26 -4.81 4.02
CA THR A 328 12.37 -5.95 4.27
C THR A 328 13.08 -7.27 3.94
N ALA A 329 13.72 -7.36 2.76
CA ALA A 329 14.44 -8.55 2.34
C ALA A 329 15.64 -8.87 3.27
N ALA A 330 16.40 -7.84 3.66
CA ALA A 330 17.53 -8.00 4.57
C ALA A 330 17.11 -8.51 5.95
N LEU A 331 16.01 -7.96 6.50
CA LEU A 331 15.45 -8.40 7.78
C LEU A 331 15.03 -9.87 7.71
N LEU A 332 14.24 -10.27 6.71
CA LEU A 332 13.78 -11.67 6.58
C LEU A 332 14.95 -12.65 6.43
N VAL A 333 15.95 -12.32 5.62
CA VAL A 333 17.15 -13.16 5.47
C VAL A 333 17.96 -13.22 6.77
N LYS A 334 18.06 -12.11 7.51
CA LYS A 334 18.75 -12.06 8.82
C LYS A 334 18.02 -12.88 9.88
N MET A 335 16.68 -12.93 9.84
CA MET A 335 15.85 -13.82 10.67
C MET A 335 16.04 -15.31 10.33
N GLY A 336 16.66 -15.61 9.18
CA GLY A 336 16.94 -16.97 8.72
C GLY A 336 15.93 -17.51 7.72
N TYR A 337 15.00 -16.68 7.23
CA TYR A 337 14.08 -17.07 6.18
C TYR A 337 14.79 -17.08 4.83
N SER A 338 14.61 -18.17 4.08
CA SER A 338 15.18 -18.33 2.74
C SER A 338 14.46 -19.45 1.99
N PRO A 339 14.11 -19.28 0.70
CA PRO A 339 14.34 -18.09 -0.12
C PRO A 339 13.44 -16.90 0.25
N VAL A 340 13.91 -15.70 -0.08
CA VAL A 340 13.14 -14.43 -0.09
C VAL A 340 13.19 -13.88 -1.51
N TYR A 341 12.16 -13.15 -1.94
CA TYR A 341 12.06 -12.66 -3.31
C TYR A 341 11.96 -11.13 -3.34
N VAL A 342 12.43 -10.51 -4.41
CA VAL A 342 12.23 -9.08 -4.68
C VAL A 342 11.75 -8.94 -6.12
N PHE A 343 10.70 -8.15 -6.31
CA PHE A 343 10.05 -7.93 -7.58
C PHE A 343 10.34 -6.50 -8.04
N ASP A 344 10.83 -6.36 -9.26
CA ASP A 344 11.05 -5.08 -9.95
C ASP A 344 9.97 -4.93 -11.02
N ILE A 345 8.99 -4.07 -10.72
CA ILE A 345 7.69 -3.99 -11.39
C ILE A 345 7.67 -2.81 -12.37
N ASP A 346 7.27 -3.10 -13.60
CA ASP A 346 7.02 -2.10 -14.63
C ASP A 346 5.51 -1.88 -14.80
N PHE A 347 5.09 -0.62 -14.87
CA PHE A 347 3.72 -0.25 -15.22
C PHE A 347 3.58 0.10 -16.70
N SER A 348 2.45 -0.27 -17.30
CA SER A 348 2.18 0.06 -18.71
C SER A 348 1.83 1.53 -18.94
N ASN A 349 1.37 2.22 -17.90
CA ASN A 349 0.89 3.60 -17.93
C ASN A 349 1.72 4.58 -17.08
N ASP A 350 2.90 4.16 -16.61
CA ASP A 350 3.84 5.02 -15.89
C ASP A 350 5.30 4.59 -16.15
N PRO A 351 6.20 5.54 -16.45
CA PRO A 351 7.62 5.23 -16.63
C PRO A 351 8.37 4.94 -15.32
N ILE A 352 7.81 5.29 -14.16
CA ILE A 352 8.36 5.03 -12.83
C ILE A 352 7.84 3.66 -12.39
N GLY A 353 8.74 2.69 -12.28
CA GLY A 353 8.43 1.36 -11.77
C GLY A 353 8.22 1.32 -10.26
N HIS A 354 8.05 0.12 -9.72
CA HIS A 354 7.95 -0.14 -8.29
C HIS A 354 8.85 -1.31 -7.89
N VAL A 355 9.38 -1.30 -6.67
CA VAL A 355 10.18 -2.41 -6.15
C VAL A 355 9.61 -2.84 -4.81
N VAL A 356 9.38 -4.13 -4.66
CA VAL A 356 8.69 -4.70 -3.52
C VAL A 356 9.25 -6.07 -3.16
N THR A 357 9.29 -6.39 -1.87
CA THR A 357 9.72 -7.71 -1.40
C THR A 357 8.55 -8.68 -1.42
N ALA A 358 8.82 -9.94 -1.68
CA ALA A 358 7.83 -11.00 -1.62
C ALA A 358 8.36 -12.23 -0.89
N ILE A 359 7.44 -12.98 -0.30
CA ILE A 359 7.70 -14.31 0.28
C ILE A 359 6.90 -15.35 -0.48
N LYS A 360 7.32 -16.62 -0.38
CA LYS A 360 6.62 -17.74 -1.01
C LYS A 360 6.14 -18.70 0.07
N VAL A 361 4.82 -18.86 0.19
CA VAL A 361 4.18 -19.77 1.14
C VAL A 361 3.28 -20.71 0.35
N ASN A 362 3.44 -22.02 0.54
CA ASN A 362 2.69 -23.05 -0.20
C ASN A 362 2.68 -22.82 -1.73
N ASP A 363 3.87 -22.53 -2.28
CA ASP A 363 4.10 -22.23 -3.69
C ASP A 363 3.42 -20.98 -4.26
N LYS A 364 2.81 -20.14 -3.42
CA LYS A 364 2.21 -18.85 -3.82
C LYS A 364 3.05 -17.68 -3.34
N TYR A 365 3.13 -16.64 -4.16
CA TYR A 365 3.81 -15.40 -3.80
C TYR A 365 2.89 -14.47 -3.03
N PHE A 366 3.47 -13.79 -2.03
CA PHE A 366 2.81 -12.79 -1.22
C PHE A 366 3.68 -11.54 -1.14
N MET A 367 3.09 -10.39 -1.44
CA MET A 367 3.72 -9.09 -1.60
C MET A 367 3.79 -8.38 -0.24
N LEU A 368 4.97 -7.88 0.09
CA LEU A 368 5.27 -7.15 1.32
C LEU A 368 5.59 -5.69 0.96
N ASP A 369 4.55 -4.86 0.88
CA ASP A 369 4.64 -3.50 0.33
C ASP A 369 4.37 -2.42 1.38
N GLN A 370 5.36 -2.18 2.25
CA GLN A 370 5.46 -1.06 3.21
C GLN A 370 4.44 -1.04 4.35
N HIS A 371 3.21 -1.50 4.11
CA HIS A 371 2.08 -1.46 5.02
C HIS A 371 1.34 -2.81 4.98
N PRO A 372 0.80 -3.29 6.11
CA PRO A 372 -0.20 -4.36 6.09
C PRO A 372 -1.47 -3.89 5.36
N PRO A 373 -2.26 -4.80 4.78
CA PRO A 373 -2.12 -6.26 4.84
C PRO A 373 -1.13 -6.83 3.81
N VAL A 374 -0.66 -8.06 4.07
CA VAL A 374 0.07 -8.86 3.08
C VAL A 374 -0.89 -9.28 1.96
N MET A 375 -0.51 -9.10 0.69
CA MET A 375 -1.38 -9.36 -0.45
C MET A 375 -0.86 -10.51 -1.32
N ASP A 376 -1.75 -11.36 -1.85
CA ASP A 376 -1.38 -12.23 -2.98
C ASP A 376 -1.23 -11.43 -4.28
N LEU A 377 -0.75 -12.06 -5.35
CA LEU A 377 -0.46 -11.36 -6.60
C LEU A 377 -1.71 -10.73 -7.23
N GLY A 378 -2.85 -11.42 -7.17
CA GLY A 378 -4.10 -10.97 -7.77
C GLY A 378 -4.67 -9.77 -7.03
N THR A 379 -4.73 -9.85 -5.71
CA THR A 379 -5.09 -8.73 -4.85
C THR A 379 -4.16 -7.55 -5.08
N TYR A 380 -2.84 -7.79 -5.11
CA TYR A 380 -1.86 -6.73 -5.34
C TYR A 380 -2.04 -6.06 -6.70
N TRP A 381 -2.33 -6.83 -7.76
CA TRP A 381 -2.63 -6.26 -9.07
C TRP A 381 -3.88 -5.37 -9.05
N LYS A 382 -4.96 -5.82 -8.39
CA LYS A 382 -6.20 -5.03 -8.25
C LYS A 382 -5.96 -3.75 -7.44
N ASP A 383 -5.16 -3.82 -6.38
CA ASP A 383 -4.84 -2.67 -5.54
C ASP A 383 -4.26 -1.54 -6.38
N TRP A 384 -3.22 -1.82 -7.17
CA TRP A 384 -2.64 -0.83 -8.08
C TRP A 384 -3.59 -0.41 -9.21
N ALA A 385 -4.35 -1.35 -9.79
CA ALA A 385 -5.18 -1.10 -10.98
C ALA A 385 -6.51 -0.39 -10.69
N TYR A 386 -7.08 -0.55 -9.49
CA TYR A 386 -8.45 -0.12 -9.17
C TYR A 386 -8.55 0.67 -7.87
N TRP A 387 -7.84 0.26 -6.82
CA TRP A 387 -8.08 0.75 -5.46
C TRP A 387 -7.16 1.89 -5.06
N ARG A 388 -5.96 1.99 -5.62
CA ARG A 388 -4.98 3.02 -5.29
C ARG A 388 -5.57 4.43 -5.32
N ASN A 389 -6.35 4.75 -6.34
CA ASN A 389 -7.03 6.03 -6.41
C ASN A 389 -8.11 6.21 -5.34
N GLN A 390 -8.87 5.18 -5.02
CA GLN A 390 -9.94 5.25 -4.01
C GLN A 390 -9.37 5.34 -2.60
N ASN A 391 -8.39 4.50 -2.28
CA ASN A 391 -7.71 4.44 -0.98
C ASN A 391 -6.96 5.74 -0.68
N SER A 392 -6.47 6.40 -1.72
CA SER A 392 -5.82 7.70 -1.61
C SER A 392 -6.78 8.87 -1.80
N ASN A 393 -8.11 8.69 -1.74
CA ASN A 393 -9.10 9.77 -1.91
C ASN A 393 -8.91 10.61 -3.21
N GLY A 394 -8.45 9.95 -4.27
CA GLY A 394 -8.20 10.55 -5.58
C GLY A 394 -6.78 11.09 -5.78
N LEU A 395 -5.91 11.01 -4.77
CA LEU A 395 -4.56 11.61 -4.79
C LEU A 395 -3.61 10.89 -5.75
N GLU A 396 -3.73 9.57 -5.83
CA GLU A 396 -2.84 8.73 -6.62
C GLU A 396 -3.58 8.14 -7.82
N LYS A 397 -2.94 8.10 -8.98
CA LYS A 397 -3.54 7.45 -10.15
C LYS A 397 -3.44 5.93 -10.04
N ASN A 398 -4.41 5.24 -10.65
CA ASN A 398 -4.30 3.80 -10.84
C ASN A 398 -3.19 3.48 -11.84
N LEU A 399 -2.45 2.42 -11.54
CA LEU A 399 -1.30 1.97 -12.31
C LEU A 399 -1.49 0.51 -12.69
N ILE A 400 -1.19 0.20 -13.94
CA ILE A 400 -1.45 -1.13 -14.50
C ILE A 400 -0.12 -1.87 -14.59
N ILE A 401 0.11 -2.79 -13.66
CA ILE A 401 1.26 -3.70 -13.67
C ILE A 401 1.29 -4.41 -15.02
N SER A 402 2.42 -4.30 -15.71
CA SER A 402 2.65 -4.90 -17.02
C SER A 402 3.49 -6.17 -16.92
N LYS A 403 4.56 -6.12 -16.13
CA LYS A 403 5.45 -7.24 -15.84
C LYS A 403 6.26 -6.95 -14.57
N ALA A 404 6.83 -8.00 -14.00
CA ALA A 404 7.76 -7.91 -12.87
C ALA A 404 8.95 -8.84 -13.08
N ALA A 405 10.18 -8.31 -13.02
CA ALA A 405 11.37 -9.14 -12.94
C ALA A 405 11.53 -9.67 -11.51
N VAL A 406 11.74 -10.98 -11.37
CA VAL A 406 11.80 -11.65 -10.06
C VAL A 406 13.23 -12.01 -9.71
N TYR A 407 13.70 -11.53 -8.56
CA TYR A 407 14.99 -11.86 -7.97
C TYR A 407 14.78 -12.79 -6.79
N GLU A 408 15.40 -13.96 -6.81
CA GLU A 408 15.43 -14.90 -5.70
C GLU A 408 16.71 -14.71 -4.87
N ILE A 409 16.53 -14.56 -3.56
CA ILE A 409 17.58 -14.34 -2.56
C ILE A 409 17.67 -15.60 -1.70
N LYS A 410 18.77 -16.32 -1.84
CA LYS A 410 19.05 -17.57 -1.11
C LYS A 410 20.21 -17.41 -0.16
N LYS A 411 20.04 -17.86 1.07
CA LYS A 411 21.11 -18.00 2.05
C LYS A 411 21.79 -19.35 1.82
N THR A 412 23.09 -19.32 1.56
CA THR A 412 23.94 -20.49 1.32
C THR A 412 25.06 -20.54 2.37
N SER A 413 25.83 -21.63 2.38
CA SER A 413 27.03 -21.73 3.22
C SER A 413 28.12 -20.73 2.84
N GLN A 414 28.08 -20.15 1.63
CA GLN A 414 29.06 -19.20 1.11
C GLN A 414 28.61 -17.73 1.25
N GLY A 415 27.44 -17.49 1.84
CA GLY A 415 26.81 -16.17 1.91
C GLY A 415 25.46 -16.13 1.20
N ILE A 416 25.02 -14.95 0.80
CA ILE A 416 23.74 -14.72 0.16
C ILE A 416 23.92 -14.66 -1.36
N THR A 417 23.14 -15.45 -2.09
CA THR A 417 23.12 -15.45 -3.56
C THR A 417 21.85 -14.79 -4.05
N VAL A 418 21.98 -13.95 -5.07
CA VAL A 418 20.85 -13.25 -5.71
C VAL A 418 20.81 -13.65 -7.18
N ASN A 419 19.74 -14.31 -7.60
CA ASN A 419 19.54 -14.79 -8.97
C ASN A 419 18.27 -14.19 -9.55
N SER A 420 18.32 -13.70 -10.79
CA SER A 420 17.08 -13.43 -11.54
C SER A 420 16.49 -14.76 -11.98
N VAL A 421 15.26 -15.05 -11.56
CA VAL A 421 14.61 -16.36 -11.77
C VAL A 421 13.51 -16.34 -12.82
N GLY A 422 13.14 -15.16 -13.32
CA GLY A 422 12.18 -15.02 -14.40
C GLY A 422 11.50 -13.65 -14.40
N THR A 423 10.46 -13.56 -15.23
CA THR A 423 9.58 -12.41 -15.33
C THR A 423 8.14 -12.89 -15.27
N LEU A 424 7.33 -12.27 -14.42
CA LEU A 424 5.88 -12.49 -14.39
C LEU A 424 5.18 -11.41 -15.21
N THR A 425 4.12 -11.76 -15.94
CA THR A 425 3.27 -10.80 -16.68
C THR A 425 2.08 -10.36 -15.85
N ALA A 426 1.33 -9.36 -16.33
CA ALA A 426 0.05 -8.96 -15.74
C ALA A 426 -0.94 -10.13 -15.61
N GLU A 427 -0.95 -11.07 -16.56
CA GLU A 427 -1.80 -12.27 -16.53
C GLU A 427 -1.37 -13.26 -15.46
N ASP A 428 -0.07 -13.38 -15.18
CA ASP A 428 0.42 -14.23 -14.10
C ASP A 428 -0.04 -13.67 -12.74
N PHE A 429 0.00 -12.35 -12.56
CA PHE A 429 -0.50 -11.73 -11.33
C PHE A 429 -2.00 -12.02 -11.12
N LYS A 430 -2.82 -11.86 -12.17
CA LYS A 430 -4.27 -12.04 -12.10
C LYS A 430 -4.71 -13.48 -11.83
N GLN A 431 -3.84 -14.48 -12.04
CA GLN A 431 -4.19 -15.88 -11.85
C GLN A 431 -4.23 -16.29 -10.37
N ASP A 432 -3.40 -15.66 -9.53
CA ASP A 432 -3.30 -15.95 -8.10
C ASP A 432 -4.06 -14.90 -7.29
N ASP A 433 -5.38 -14.92 -7.41
CA ASP A 433 -6.33 -14.02 -6.73
C ASP A 433 -7.26 -14.83 -5.81
N TYR A 434 -7.08 -14.72 -4.49
CA TYR A 434 -7.98 -15.40 -3.57
C TYR A 434 -9.37 -14.78 -3.59
N VAL A 435 -10.41 -15.62 -3.71
CA VAL A 435 -11.80 -15.15 -3.71
C VAL A 435 -12.37 -15.28 -2.30
N PHE A 436 -12.63 -14.13 -1.66
CA PHE A 436 -13.25 -14.07 -0.34
C PHE A 436 -14.65 -14.69 -0.31
N THR A 437 -14.91 -15.53 0.69
CA THR A 437 -16.16 -16.29 0.79
C THR A 437 -16.95 -15.98 2.05
N GLN A 438 -18.21 -16.42 2.07
CA GLN A 438 -19.04 -16.36 3.28
C GLN A 438 -18.47 -17.19 4.44
N ALA A 439 -17.71 -18.25 4.15
CA ALA A 439 -17.05 -19.06 5.17
C ALA A 439 -15.89 -18.29 5.82
N ASP A 440 -15.16 -17.49 5.05
CA ASP A 440 -14.06 -16.67 5.55
C ASP A 440 -14.55 -15.62 6.55
N ILE A 441 -15.60 -14.87 6.22
CA ILE A 441 -16.15 -13.87 7.16
C ILE A 441 -16.73 -14.54 8.41
N GLN A 442 -17.27 -15.75 8.31
CA GLN A 442 -17.72 -16.51 9.49
C GLN A 442 -16.54 -16.92 10.38
N HIS A 443 -15.43 -17.33 9.76
CA HIS A 443 -14.20 -17.69 10.47
C HIS A 443 -13.60 -16.46 11.16
N ILE A 444 -13.46 -15.34 10.44
CA ILE A 444 -12.98 -14.05 10.99
C ILE A 444 -13.83 -13.63 12.19
N VAL A 445 -15.16 -13.69 12.08
CA VAL A 445 -16.06 -13.30 13.19
C VAL A 445 -15.94 -14.24 14.38
N SER A 446 -15.69 -15.53 14.15
CA SER A 446 -15.45 -16.49 15.22
C SER A 446 -14.19 -16.13 16.00
N ASP A 447 -13.09 -15.91 15.30
CA ASP A 447 -11.79 -15.64 15.91
C ASP A 447 -11.75 -14.24 16.53
N LEU A 448 -12.39 -13.25 15.90
CA LEU A 448 -12.57 -11.92 16.48
C LEU A 448 -13.35 -11.95 17.81
N LYS A 449 -14.37 -12.82 17.94
CA LYS A 449 -15.05 -13.02 19.23
C LYS A 449 -14.10 -13.56 20.28
N GLN A 450 -13.24 -14.52 19.91
CA GLN A 450 -12.27 -15.08 20.82
C GLN A 450 -11.27 -14.01 21.28
N VAL A 451 -10.64 -13.29 20.34
CA VAL A 451 -9.69 -12.21 20.64
C VAL A 451 -10.32 -11.15 21.54
N LEU A 452 -11.57 -10.75 21.27
CA LEU A 452 -12.26 -9.76 22.08
C LEU A 452 -12.55 -10.25 23.51
N LEU A 453 -12.98 -11.51 23.68
CA LEU A 453 -13.23 -12.08 25.01
C LEU A 453 -11.94 -12.31 25.82
N GLU A 454 -10.82 -12.59 25.15
CA GLU A 454 -9.51 -12.71 25.80
C GLU A 454 -9.00 -11.37 26.33
N ASN A 455 -9.24 -10.28 25.59
CA ASN A 455 -8.82 -8.93 25.99
C ASN A 455 -9.78 -8.24 26.97
N TYR A 456 -11.06 -8.62 26.98
CA TYR A 456 -12.11 -8.05 27.83
C TYR A 456 -12.81 -9.13 28.67
N PRO A 457 -12.17 -9.59 29.77
CA PRO A 457 -12.66 -10.72 30.57
C PRO A 457 -13.98 -10.46 31.31
N ASN A 458 -14.44 -9.19 31.37
CA ASN A 458 -15.75 -8.81 31.88
C ASN A 458 -16.90 -9.16 30.93
N LEU A 459 -16.61 -9.42 29.64
CA LEU A 459 -17.61 -9.69 28.63
C LEU A 459 -17.97 -11.18 28.55
N HIS A 460 -19.25 -11.43 28.31
CA HIS A 460 -19.79 -12.77 28.07
C HIS A 460 -20.57 -12.80 26.76
N LEU A 461 -20.27 -13.78 25.90
CA LEU A 461 -21.01 -13.97 24.65
C LEU A 461 -22.48 -14.28 24.93
N ASN A 462 -23.41 -13.55 24.30
CA ASN A 462 -24.83 -13.73 24.54
C ASN A 462 -25.68 -13.61 23.28
N THR A 463 -26.32 -14.72 22.88
CA THR A 463 -27.14 -14.77 21.67
C THR A 463 -28.45 -13.98 21.77
N GLN A 464 -28.92 -13.63 22.98
CA GLN A 464 -30.16 -12.88 23.16
C GLN A 464 -30.06 -11.45 22.64
N ILE A 465 -28.85 -10.88 22.64
CA ILE A 465 -28.58 -9.53 22.13
C ILE A 465 -28.08 -9.57 20.68
N ALA A 466 -28.16 -10.73 20.02
CA ALA A 466 -27.64 -10.88 18.66
C ALA A 466 -28.28 -9.88 17.70
N ASN A 467 -29.56 -9.56 17.84
CA ASN A 467 -30.30 -8.67 16.93
C ASN A 467 -30.52 -7.26 17.49
N LEU A 468 -29.72 -6.81 18.46
CA LEU A 468 -29.88 -5.49 19.06
C LEU A 468 -29.83 -4.37 18.01
N ASP A 469 -28.98 -4.54 16.99
CA ASP A 469 -28.82 -3.68 15.81
C ASP A 469 -30.08 -3.44 14.96
N SER A 470 -31.08 -4.31 15.09
CA SER A 470 -32.35 -4.20 14.36
C SER A 470 -33.58 -4.21 15.28
N SER A 471 -33.36 -4.32 16.59
CA SER A 471 -34.44 -4.42 17.57
C SER A 471 -34.85 -3.03 18.05
N ARG A 472 -36.16 -2.82 18.20
CA ARG A 472 -36.71 -1.57 18.76
C ARG A 472 -36.55 -1.47 20.27
N TYR A 473 -36.39 -2.60 20.95
CA TYR A 473 -36.35 -2.70 22.40
C TYR A 473 -35.23 -3.65 22.84
N LEU A 474 -34.68 -3.41 24.03
CA LEU A 474 -33.78 -4.35 24.68
C LEU A 474 -34.53 -5.66 24.99
N PRO A 475 -33.87 -6.83 24.86
CA PRO A 475 -34.44 -8.07 25.35
C PRO A 475 -34.77 -7.98 26.85
N PRO A 476 -35.75 -8.74 27.36
CA PRO A 476 -36.07 -8.72 28.78
C PRO A 476 -34.85 -9.06 29.65
N GLY A 477 -34.63 -8.26 30.69
CA GLY A 477 -33.57 -8.48 31.68
C GLY A 477 -32.29 -7.68 31.45
N TYR A 478 -32.19 -6.87 30.40
CA TYR A 478 -31.09 -5.91 30.22
C TYR A 478 -31.59 -4.50 30.56
N SER A 479 -30.76 -3.72 31.26
CA SER A 479 -31.04 -2.34 31.64
C SER A 479 -30.51 -1.33 30.61
N ASP A 480 -29.53 -1.73 29.80
CA ASP A 480 -28.90 -0.87 28.80
C ASP A 480 -28.28 -1.69 27.66
N GLY A 481 -28.08 -1.05 26.50
CA GLY A 481 -27.46 -1.67 25.34
C GLY A 481 -26.90 -0.67 24.34
N SER A 482 -25.80 -1.06 23.69
CA SER A 482 -25.09 -0.28 22.69
C SER A 482 -24.87 -1.11 21.43
N THR A 483 -24.77 -0.47 20.27
CA THR A 483 -24.51 -1.13 19.00
C THR A 483 -23.51 -0.31 18.19
N TRP A 484 -22.42 -0.97 17.80
CA TRP A 484 -21.35 -0.40 17.00
C TRP A 484 -21.40 -1.00 15.59
N HIS A 485 -21.45 -0.12 14.60
CA HIS A 485 -21.39 -0.48 13.19
C HIS A 485 -20.07 0.01 12.60
N MET A 486 -19.28 -0.93 12.09
CA MET A 486 -18.02 -0.62 11.43
C MET A 486 -18.03 -1.26 10.05
N GLU A 487 -17.56 -0.51 9.07
CA GLU A 487 -17.38 -0.96 7.71
C GLU A 487 -15.92 -0.76 7.33
N PHE A 488 -15.31 -1.81 6.81
CA PHE A 488 -13.93 -1.87 6.39
C PHE A 488 -13.91 -2.03 4.87
N PRO A 489 -13.78 -0.93 4.12
CA PRO A 489 -13.83 -0.94 2.67
C PRO A 489 -12.79 -1.89 2.09
N HIS A 490 -13.21 -2.75 1.15
CA HIS A 490 -12.34 -3.67 0.41
C HIS A 490 -11.56 -4.71 1.25
N PHE A 491 -11.79 -4.82 2.56
CA PHE A 491 -11.08 -5.80 3.39
C PHE A 491 -11.27 -7.25 2.92
N GLY A 492 -12.37 -7.58 2.25
CA GLY A 492 -12.54 -8.88 1.61
C GLY A 492 -11.56 -9.12 0.45
N GLU A 493 -11.21 -8.09 -0.33
CA GLU A 493 -10.19 -8.22 -1.40
C GLU A 493 -8.79 -8.47 -0.82
N TYR A 494 -8.51 -7.94 0.37
CA TYR A 494 -7.21 -8.04 1.02
C TYR A 494 -7.00 -9.31 1.84
N TYR A 495 -8.09 -10.03 2.15
CA TYR A 495 -7.99 -11.23 2.96
C TYR A 495 -7.41 -12.40 2.17
N ASN A 496 -6.48 -13.12 2.79
CA ASN A 496 -6.05 -14.43 2.35
C ASN A 496 -5.96 -15.37 3.55
N PRO A 497 -6.50 -16.61 3.48
CA PRO A 497 -6.51 -17.54 4.61
C PRO A 497 -5.11 -17.94 5.09
N THR A 498 -4.08 -17.74 4.28
CA THR A 498 -2.67 -17.94 4.67
C THR A 498 -2.25 -17.03 5.83
N PHE A 499 -2.83 -15.82 5.90
CA PHE A 499 -2.54 -14.81 6.92
C PHE A 499 -3.78 -14.57 7.82
N HIS A 500 -4.61 -15.61 8.02
CA HIS A 500 -5.89 -15.46 8.70
C HIS A 500 -5.74 -14.82 10.09
N LYS A 501 -4.80 -15.34 10.89
CA LYS A 501 -4.58 -14.89 12.25
C LYS A 501 -4.12 -13.43 12.28
N GLU A 502 -3.11 -13.10 11.48
CA GLU A 502 -2.56 -11.75 11.39
C GLU A 502 -3.62 -10.75 10.90
N PHE A 503 -4.46 -11.16 9.95
CA PHE A 503 -5.55 -10.34 9.45
C PHE A 503 -6.64 -10.11 10.52
N VAL A 504 -6.97 -11.13 11.33
CA VAL A 504 -7.92 -10.98 12.45
C VAL A 504 -7.35 -10.02 13.51
N ASP A 505 -6.07 -10.14 13.86
CA ASP A 505 -5.41 -9.25 14.81
C ASP A 505 -5.38 -7.80 14.29
N TYR A 506 -5.10 -7.62 13.00
CA TYR A 506 -5.12 -6.32 12.32
C TYR A 506 -6.52 -5.69 12.31
N LEU A 507 -7.55 -6.47 11.97
CA LEU A 507 -8.94 -6.03 12.01
C LEU A 507 -9.38 -5.68 13.44
N TYR A 508 -9.00 -6.49 14.42
CA TYR A 508 -9.24 -6.22 15.83
C TYR A 508 -8.61 -4.90 16.26
N GLY A 509 -7.36 -4.63 15.87
CA GLY A 509 -6.68 -3.35 16.10
C GLY A 509 -7.51 -2.16 15.63
N HIS A 510 -7.99 -2.20 14.37
CA HIS A 510 -8.84 -1.14 13.82
C HIS A 510 -10.16 -0.98 14.55
N ILE A 511 -10.77 -2.08 15.00
CA ILE A 511 -12.00 -2.05 15.79
C ILE A 511 -11.76 -1.29 17.10
N ILE A 512 -10.69 -1.65 17.83
CA ILE A 512 -10.43 -1.06 19.14
C ILE A 512 -9.76 0.33 19.06
N ASP A 513 -9.49 0.87 17.88
CA ASP A 513 -8.93 2.22 17.75
C ASP A 513 -9.92 3.32 18.20
N SER A 514 -11.23 3.03 18.24
CA SER A 514 -12.23 3.94 18.85
C SER A 514 -12.13 3.92 20.39
N PRO A 515 -11.81 5.08 21.03
CA PRO A 515 -11.79 5.19 22.48
C PRO A 515 -13.15 4.93 23.12
N GLU A 516 -14.23 5.33 22.44
CA GLU A 516 -15.61 5.16 22.92
C GLU A 516 -16.03 3.70 22.93
N LEU A 517 -15.68 2.93 21.88
CA LEU A 517 -15.91 1.48 21.88
C LEU A 517 -15.11 0.80 22.98
N LYS A 518 -13.85 1.22 23.24
CA LYS A 518 -13.05 0.67 24.35
C LYS A 518 -13.76 0.88 25.70
N GLU A 519 -14.27 2.08 25.97
CA GLU A 519 -15.02 2.39 27.19
C GLU A 519 -16.31 1.54 27.31
N ASP A 520 -17.02 1.35 26.21
CA ASP A 520 -18.18 0.45 26.15
C ASP A 520 -17.78 -1.02 26.43
N LEU A 521 -16.70 -1.51 25.83
CA LEU A 521 -16.22 -2.88 26.06
C LEU A 521 -15.82 -3.12 27.52
N GLU A 522 -15.32 -2.10 28.23
CA GLU A 522 -14.97 -2.17 29.66
C GLU A 522 -16.19 -2.07 30.59
N SER A 523 -17.24 -1.34 30.19
CA SER A 523 -18.39 -1.03 31.05
C SER A 523 -19.57 -2.00 30.90
N TYR A 524 -19.68 -2.67 29.75
CA TYR A 524 -20.71 -3.65 29.48
C TYR A 524 -20.33 -5.06 29.96
N GLN A 525 -21.30 -5.98 30.03
CA GLN A 525 -21.10 -7.36 30.53
C GLN A 525 -21.35 -8.43 29.48
N TYR A 526 -22.10 -8.09 28.42
CA TYR A 526 -22.49 -9.03 27.39
C TYR A 526 -22.15 -8.49 26.02
N VAL A 527 -21.68 -9.36 25.13
CA VAL A 527 -21.31 -9.02 23.77
C VAL A 527 -21.88 -10.00 22.76
N TRP A 528 -22.20 -9.51 21.57
CA TRP A 528 -22.40 -10.33 20.38
C TRP A 528 -21.81 -9.66 19.15
N ILE A 529 -21.04 -10.41 18.37
CA ILE A 529 -20.42 -9.92 17.13
C ILE A 529 -21.06 -10.62 15.93
N LYS A 530 -21.39 -9.83 14.91
CA LYS A 530 -21.79 -10.29 13.58
C LYS A 530 -20.84 -9.72 12.54
N GLY A 531 -20.65 -10.45 11.45
CA GLY A 531 -19.97 -9.96 10.26
C GLY A 531 -20.72 -10.33 9.00
N SER A 532 -20.64 -9.47 8.00
CA SER A 532 -21.25 -9.68 6.69
C SER A 532 -20.41 -9.05 5.59
N ILE A 533 -20.50 -9.60 4.39
CA ILE A 533 -19.95 -8.98 3.19
C ILE A 533 -20.99 -7.99 2.65
N VAL A 534 -20.56 -6.77 2.35
CA VAL A 534 -21.39 -5.75 1.69
C VAL A 534 -20.80 -5.40 0.31
N GLU A 535 -21.38 -4.41 -0.37
CA GLU A 535 -20.97 -4.04 -1.73
C GLU A 535 -19.46 -3.71 -1.81
N GLY A 536 -18.82 -4.13 -2.91
CA GLY A 536 -17.38 -3.89 -3.12
C GLY A 536 -16.44 -4.77 -2.29
N ASN A 537 -16.92 -5.93 -1.82
CA ASN A 537 -16.19 -6.84 -0.93
C ASN A 537 -15.72 -6.18 0.38
N SER A 538 -16.46 -5.15 0.82
CA SER A 538 -16.25 -4.53 2.12
C SER A 538 -16.73 -5.47 3.23
N VAL A 539 -15.99 -5.49 4.33
CA VAL A 539 -16.35 -6.26 5.52
C VAL A 539 -17.10 -5.35 6.48
N LYS A 540 -18.33 -5.71 6.82
CA LYS A 540 -19.11 -5.02 7.85
C LYS A 540 -19.09 -5.84 9.13
N ILE A 541 -18.66 -5.22 10.24
CA ILE A 541 -18.70 -5.79 11.58
C ILE A 541 -19.75 -5.03 12.42
N VAL A 542 -20.57 -5.77 13.14
CA VAL A 542 -21.54 -5.23 14.09
C VAL A 542 -21.28 -5.82 15.46
N ILE A 543 -21.05 -4.96 16.46
CA ILE A 543 -20.84 -5.35 17.86
C ILE A 543 -22.02 -4.84 18.68
N ASN A 544 -22.76 -5.77 19.26
CA ASN A 544 -23.86 -5.48 20.18
C ASN A 544 -23.38 -5.70 21.61
N LEU A 545 -23.63 -4.73 22.48
CA LEU A 545 -23.25 -4.76 23.89
C LEU A 545 -24.49 -4.59 24.76
N ALA A 546 -24.54 -5.25 25.91
CA ALA A 546 -25.63 -5.08 26.88
C ALA A 546 -25.17 -5.29 28.34
N ARG A 547 -25.87 -4.66 29.28
CA ARG A 547 -25.66 -4.83 30.73
C ARG A 547 -26.99 -5.05 31.43
N ARG A 548 -26.93 -5.74 32.57
CA ARG A 548 -28.09 -6.04 33.41
C ARG A 548 -28.21 -5.06 34.55
#